data_AF-A0A5F1YYI4-F1
#
_entry.id   AF-A0A5F1YYI4-F1
#
_cell.length_a   1.000
_cell.length_b   1.000
_cell.length_c   1.000
_cell.angle_alpha   90.00
_cell.angle_beta   90.00
_cell.angle_gamma   90.00
#
_symmetry.space_group_name_H-M   'P 1'
#
loop_
_entity.id
_entity.type
_entity.pdbx_description
1 polymer ?
#
loop_
_entity_poly.entity_id
_entity_poly.type
_entity_poly.pdbx_seq_one_letter_code
_entity_poly.pdbx_strand_id
1 'polypeptide(L)'
;MSNPITTAKKLVLEYPYPKGLLEKIPTEGTYYDGFSSVYFKEDEKVTPTILSKTLHYFIDIDEKETPEKKIPIGASKMKGLPHLPNAKFWPKETYFFAQLNFAEFKKYDIEDLFPDEGILYIFDTVEGDFVLKFYEGSIQDLKVVDYPDEDSLPEPEYHLEDYRDTTFRLSFSPKFLFYAAGDAYDYRTIAKILPKELCNKLTKLLKAELTTWNPSLRIFGRPLFWQGEDERMDDDDEEEEEGNKKVKSGRKKSVPKIEENPEVLLFHSEIGEGHFHIRIDRKDLKKKKFAKAYSTYSGT
;
A
#
# COMPACT_ATOMS: atom_id res chain seq x y z
N MET A 1 -9.46 15.84 -15.05
CA MET A 1 -9.35 16.58 -13.76
C MET A 1 -7.99 16.23 -13.15
N SER A 2 -7.35 17.15 -12.44
CA SER A 2 -6.05 16.86 -11.80
C SER A 2 -6.25 15.87 -10.65
N ASN A 3 -5.45 14.81 -10.59
CA ASN A 3 -5.44 13.83 -9.50
C ASN A 3 -5.19 14.56 -8.16
N PRO A 4 -5.99 14.32 -7.08
CA PRO A 4 -5.77 14.94 -5.77
C PRO A 4 -4.35 14.75 -5.24
N ILE A 5 -3.74 13.58 -5.47
CA ILE A 5 -2.36 13.29 -5.05
C ILE A 5 -1.37 14.19 -5.78
N THR A 6 -1.48 14.32 -7.10
CA THR A 6 -0.62 15.22 -7.90
C THR A 6 -0.76 16.67 -7.46
N THR A 7 -1.99 17.09 -7.14
CA THR A 7 -2.28 18.43 -6.63
C THR A 7 -1.64 18.64 -5.25
N ALA A 8 -1.68 17.63 -4.38
CA ALA A 8 -1.05 17.67 -3.06
C ALA A 8 0.48 17.71 -3.15
N LYS A 9 1.08 16.90 -4.02
CA LYS A 9 2.52 16.94 -4.31
C LYS A 9 2.95 18.33 -4.81
N LYS A 10 2.20 18.91 -5.74
CA LYS A 10 2.43 20.28 -6.21
C LYS A 10 2.35 21.32 -5.08
N LEU A 11 1.36 21.20 -4.19
CA LEU A 11 1.25 22.07 -3.02
C LEU A 11 2.48 21.99 -2.11
N VAL A 12 3.00 20.78 -1.85
CA VAL A 12 4.25 20.59 -1.08
C VAL A 12 5.43 21.25 -1.80
N LEU A 13 5.56 21.02 -3.10
CA LEU A 13 6.67 21.56 -3.90
C LEU A 13 6.71 23.10 -3.89
N GLU A 14 5.55 23.75 -3.97
CA GLU A 14 5.42 25.21 -4.10
C GLU A 14 5.24 25.92 -2.76
N TYR A 15 5.21 25.19 -1.63
CA TYR A 15 4.97 25.78 -0.32
C TYR A 15 6.12 26.73 0.11
N PRO A 16 5.83 27.93 0.63
CA PRO A 16 6.85 28.89 1.04
C PRO A 16 7.45 28.52 2.40
N TYR A 17 8.34 27.53 2.44
CA TYR A 17 8.98 27.08 3.66
C TYR A 17 9.84 28.19 4.30
N PRO A 18 9.80 28.35 5.63
CA PRO A 18 10.78 29.17 6.34
C PRO A 18 12.21 28.72 6.03
N LYS A 19 13.12 29.69 5.89
CA LYS A 19 14.53 29.43 5.58
C LYS A 19 15.13 28.45 6.62
N GLY A 20 15.80 27.41 6.13
CA GLY A 20 16.45 26.40 6.96
C GLY A 20 15.50 25.44 7.69
N LEU A 21 14.17 25.49 7.46
CA LEU A 21 13.23 24.58 8.15
C LEU A 21 13.44 23.13 7.73
N LEU A 22 13.50 22.86 6.42
CA LEU A 22 13.62 21.50 5.90
C LEU A 22 14.99 20.88 6.20
N GLU A 23 16.01 21.71 6.41
CA GLU A 23 17.36 21.27 6.81
C GLU A 23 17.39 20.67 8.23
N LYS A 24 16.30 20.82 9.00
CA LYS A 24 16.14 20.19 10.32
C LYS A 24 15.61 18.76 10.23
N ILE A 25 15.13 18.33 9.07
CA ILE A 25 14.68 16.96 8.86
C ILE A 25 15.95 16.10 8.73
N PRO A 26 16.13 15.07 9.57
CA PRO A 26 17.30 14.20 9.49
C PRO A 26 17.45 13.59 8.09
N THR A 27 18.68 13.34 7.67
CA THR A 27 18.97 12.65 6.40
C THR A 27 19.82 11.40 6.61
N GLU A 28 19.79 10.87 7.84
CA GLU A 28 20.32 9.53 8.14
C GLU A 28 19.33 8.49 7.58
N GLY A 29 19.77 7.69 6.60
CA GLY A 29 18.99 6.59 6.02
C GLY A 29 18.38 6.91 4.65
N THR A 30 17.13 6.47 4.44
CA THR A 30 16.46 6.51 3.13
C THR A 30 15.21 7.40 3.11
N TYR A 31 14.78 7.75 1.91
CA TYR A 31 13.45 8.26 1.63
C TYR A 31 12.80 7.46 0.50
N TYR A 32 11.46 7.39 0.47
CA TYR A 32 10.74 6.71 -0.61
C TYR A 32 10.25 7.72 -1.64
N ASP A 33 10.67 7.57 -2.89
CA ASP A 33 10.40 8.54 -3.95
C ASP A 33 9.09 8.28 -4.73
N GLY A 34 8.40 7.20 -4.41
CA GLY A 34 7.22 6.69 -5.13
C GLY A 34 7.48 5.44 -5.95
N PHE A 35 8.75 5.08 -6.14
CA PHE A 35 9.17 3.87 -6.82
C PHE A 35 10.05 3.01 -5.91
N SER A 36 11.02 3.61 -5.25
CA SER A 36 12.03 2.90 -4.45
C SER A 36 12.40 3.69 -3.20
N SER A 37 12.99 2.98 -2.24
CA SER A 37 13.88 3.56 -1.24
C SER A 37 15.13 4.13 -1.93
N VAL A 38 15.52 5.34 -1.53
CA VAL A 38 16.71 6.05 -2.01
C VAL A 38 17.47 6.53 -0.79
N TYR A 39 18.76 6.20 -0.71
CA TYR A 39 19.64 6.73 0.33
C TYR A 39 19.87 8.22 0.13
N PHE A 40 19.84 8.97 1.23
CA PHE A 40 20.36 10.34 1.21
C PHE A 40 21.86 10.31 0.97
N LYS A 41 22.36 11.15 0.05
CA LYS A 41 23.81 11.33 -0.15
C LYS A 41 24.41 12.08 1.04
N GLU A 42 25.74 11.96 1.21
CA GLU A 42 26.46 12.73 2.22
C GLU A 42 26.15 14.24 2.04
N ASP A 43 25.82 14.92 3.14
CA ASP A 43 25.37 16.31 3.18
C ASP A 43 24.10 16.65 2.37
N GLU A 44 23.38 15.67 1.82
CA GLU A 44 22.10 15.92 1.16
C GLU A 44 21.08 16.42 2.18
N LYS A 45 20.34 17.45 1.79
CA LYS A 45 19.30 18.07 2.60
C LYS A 45 17.94 17.81 1.99
N VAL A 46 16.92 17.65 2.83
CA VAL A 46 15.54 17.60 2.35
C VAL A 46 15.19 18.91 1.66
N THR A 47 14.88 18.80 0.37
CA THR A 47 14.38 19.91 -0.45
C THR A 47 12.87 19.80 -0.63
N PRO A 48 12.16 20.87 -1.06
CA PRO A 48 10.75 20.77 -1.43
C PRO A 48 10.48 19.68 -2.49
N THR A 49 11.44 19.45 -3.39
CA THR A 49 11.37 18.39 -4.40
C THR A 49 11.38 17.00 -3.76
N ILE A 50 12.33 16.73 -2.85
CA ILE A 50 12.40 15.44 -2.13
C ILE A 50 11.13 15.25 -1.31
N LEU A 51 10.75 16.25 -0.51
CA LEU A 51 9.56 16.19 0.34
C LEU A 51 8.27 15.97 -0.47
N SER A 52 8.16 16.58 -1.64
CA SER A 52 7.02 16.36 -2.54
C SER A 52 6.95 14.93 -3.06
N LYS A 53 8.09 14.27 -3.30
CA LYS A 53 8.11 12.88 -3.77
C LYS A 53 7.65 11.92 -2.66
N THR A 54 8.03 12.20 -1.42
CA THR A 54 7.82 11.32 -0.27
C THR A 54 6.41 11.39 0.32
N LEU A 55 5.61 12.40 -0.05
CA LEU A 55 4.18 12.46 0.27
C LEU A 55 3.42 11.29 -0.35
N HIS A 56 2.80 10.47 0.49
CA HIS A 56 1.97 9.35 0.06
C HIS A 56 0.64 9.32 0.78
N TYR A 57 -0.39 8.95 0.03
CA TYR A 57 -1.74 8.67 0.51
C TYR A 57 -1.95 7.16 0.60
N PHE A 58 -2.68 6.71 1.60
CA PHE A 58 -3.12 5.32 1.72
C PHE A 58 -4.41 5.21 2.52
N ILE A 59 -5.07 4.06 2.39
CA ILE A 59 -6.20 3.68 3.22
C ILE A 59 -5.67 2.67 4.23
N ASP A 60 -5.62 3.10 5.47
CA ASP A 60 -5.27 2.30 6.63
C ASP A 60 -6.40 1.30 6.93
N ILE A 61 -6.04 0.07 7.29
CA ILE A 61 -6.97 -0.97 7.68
C ILE A 61 -6.72 -1.30 9.15
N ASP A 62 -7.70 -1.00 9.99
CA ASP A 62 -7.71 -1.42 11.39
C ASP A 62 -8.46 -2.75 11.50
N GLU A 63 -7.86 -3.69 12.22
CA GLU A 63 -8.41 -5.01 12.46
C GLU A 63 -8.85 -5.17 13.91
N LYS A 64 -10.04 -5.74 14.10
CA LYS A 64 -10.58 -6.01 15.43
C LYS A 64 -11.07 -7.44 15.50
N GLU A 65 -10.46 -8.23 16.37
CA GLU A 65 -10.95 -9.58 16.66
C GLU A 65 -12.42 -9.51 17.06
N THR A 66 -13.24 -10.22 16.31
CA THR A 66 -14.69 -10.14 16.42
C THR A 66 -15.26 -11.54 16.19
N PRO A 67 -16.11 -12.06 17.11
CA PRO A 67 -16.72 -13.37 16.94
C PRO A 67 -17.45 -13.50 15.60
N GLU A 68 -17.27 -14.63 14.91
CA GLU A 68 -17.83 -14.90 13.57
C GLU A 68 -19.31 -14.50 13.45
N LYS A 69 -20.14 -14.91 14.42
CA LYS A 69 -21.58 -14.63 14.48
C LYS A 69 -21.95 -13.14 14.54
N LYS A 70 -21.00 -12.26 14.86
CA LYS A 70 -21.19 -10.80 14.94
C LYS A 70 -20.73 -10.09 13.66
N ILE A 71 -20.09 -10.78 12.73
CA ILE A 71 -19.69 -10.19 11.45
C ILE A 71 -20.93 -10.10 10.54
N PRO A 72 -21.30 -8.91 10.04
CA PRO A 72 -22.39 -8.81 9.06
C PRO A 72 -22.05 -9.53 7.75
N ILE A 73 -23.04 -10.15 7.10
CA ILE A 73 -22.86 -10.76 5.78
C ILE A 73 -22.30 -9.72 4.79
N GLY A 74 -21.25 -10.10 4.06
CA GLY A 74 -20.60 -9.26 3.06
C GLY A 74 -19.69 -8.16 3.62
N ALA A 75 -19.51 -8.07 4.94
CA ALA A 75 -18.54 -7.17 5.58
C ALA A 75 -17.09 -7.49 5.20
N SER A 76 -16.20 -6.50 5.14
CA SER A 76 -14.76 -6.77 5.06
C SER A 76 -14.24 -7.44 6.33
N LYS A 77 -13.54 -8.56 6.18
CA LYS A 77 -12.98 -9.35 7.29
C LYS A 77 -11.68 -10.06 6.86
N MET A 78 -10.88 -10.45 7.84
CA MET A 78 -9.75 -11.37 7.69
C MET A 78 -10.01 -12.63 8.49
N LYS A 79 -9.59 -13.77 7.91
CA LYS A 79 -9.71 -15.12 8.49
C LYS A 79 -11.16 -15.49 8.86
N GLY A 80 -11.37 -16.67 9.42
CA GLY A 80 -12.68 -17.18 9.75
C GLY A 80 -13.43 -17.74 8.54
N LEU A 81 -14.76 -17.77 8.63
CA LEU A 81 -15.58 -18.32 7.55
C LEU A 81 -15.90 -17.26 6.48
N PRO A 82 -15.61 -17.48 5.19
CA PRO A 82 -15.92 -16.50 4.16
C PRO A 82 -17.42 -16.40 3.87
N HIS A 83 -17.85 -15.21 3.45
CA HIS A 83 -19.19 -14.99 2.91
C HIS A 83 -19.16 -15.21 1.40
N LEU A 84 -19.53 -16.39 0.92
CA LEU A 84 -19.46 -16.73 -0.51
C LEU A 84 -20.85 -16.90 -1.12
N PRO A 85 -21.03 -16.69 -2.45
CA PRO A 85 -22.30 -16.97 -3.12
C PRO A 85 -22.65 -18.47 -3.10
N ASN A 86 -21.63 -19.33 -3.10
CA ASN A 86 -21.74 -20.77 -2.88
C ASN A 86 -20.33 -21.37 -2.63
N ALA A 87 -20.28 -22.61 -2.12
CA ALA A 87 -19.03 -23.29 -1.82
C ALA A 87 -18.10 -23.50 -3.03
N LYS A 88 -18.62 -23.64 -4.26
CA LYS A 88 -17.80 -23.84 -5.47
C LYS A 88 -17.05 -22.57 -5.89
N PHE A 89 -17.34 -21.43 -5.26
CA PHE A 89 -16.59 -20.19 -5.48
C PHE A 89 -15.20 -20.23 -4.84
N TRP A 90 -15.04 -21.04 -3.78
CA TRP A 90 -13.76 -21.26 -3.09
C TRP A 90 -12.79 -22.01 -4.02
N PRO A 91 -11.58 -21.47 -4.30
CA PRO A 91 -10.54 -22.19 -5.05
C PRO A 91 -10.06 -23.46 -4.33
N LYS A 92 -9.78 -24.53 -5.06
CA LYS A 92 -9.19 -25.74 -4.44
C LYS A 92 -7.83 -25.41 -3.82
N GLU A 93 -7.45 -26.17 -2.78
CA GLU A 93 -6.11 -26.11 -2.17
C GLU A 93 -5.74 -24.70 -1.69
N THR A 94 -6.70 -24.00 -1.06
CA THR A 94 -6.46 -22.65 -0.52
C THR A 94 -7.16 -22.39 0.80
N TYR A 95 -6.57 -21.55 1.62
CA TYR A 95 -7.19 -20.97 2.82
C TYR A 95 -7.84 -19.63 2.52
N PHE A 96 -8.95 -19.32 3.17
CA PHE A 96 -9.51 -17.98 3.11
C PHE A 96 -8.67 -17.02 3.96
N PHE A 97 -8.10 -16.00 3.32
CA PHE A 97 -7.29 -15.00 4.01
C PHE A 97 -8.10 -13.75 4.34
N ALA A 98 -8.74 -13.14 3.33
CA ALA A 98 -9.52 -11.91 3.52
C ALA A 98 -10.65 -11.75 2.51
N GLN A 99 -11.69 -11.02 2.90
CA GLN A 99 -12.66 -10.44 1.98
C GLN A 99 -12.72 -8.93 2.19
N LEU A 100 -12.73 -8.18 1.10
CA LEU A 100 -12.75 -6.72 1.08
C LEU A 100 -13.97 -6.26 0.31
N ASN A 101 -14.92 -5.65 1.01
CA ASN A 101 -16.10 -5.05 0.41
C ASN A 101 -15.79 -3.63 -0.01
N PHE A 102 -15.78 -3.39 -1.32
CA PHE A 102 -15.38 -2.11 -1.88
C PHE A 102 -16.28 -0.95 -1.45
N ALA A 103 -17.56 -1.21 -1.17
CA ALA A 103 -18.47 -0.18 -0.69
C ALA A 103 -18.04 0.42 0.67
N GLU A 104 -17.27 -0.32 1.48
CA GLU A 104 -16.85 0.14 2.82
C GLU A 104 -15.73 1.19 2.76
N PHE A 105 -14.88 1.15 1.73
CA PHE A 105 -13.73 2.05 1.59
C PHE A 105 -13.72 2.88 0.30
N LYS A 106 -14.65 2.67 -0.65
CA LYS A 106 -14.73 3.43 -1.90
C LYS A 106 -14.79 4.95 -1.68
N LYS A 107 -15.44 5.41 -0.60
CA LYS A 107 -15.47 6.83 -0.21
C LYS A 107 -14.09 7.45 0.06
N TYR A 108 -13.06 6.62 0.27
CA TYR A 108 -11.67 7.00 0.48
C TYR A 108 -10.81 6.77 -0.78
N ASP A 109 -11.37 6.28 -1.88
CA ASP A 109 -10.65 6.12 -3.14
C ASP A 109 -10.56 7.47 -3.88
N ILE A 110 -9.56 8.29 -3.51
CA ILE A 110 -9.37 9.63 -4.07
C ILE A 110 -8.90 9.62 -5.53
N GLU A 111 -8.51 8.46 -6.06
CA GLU A 111 -8.06 8.27 -7.44
C GLU A 111 -9.12 7.66 -8.35
N ASP A 112 -10.27 7.27 -7.78
CA ASP A 112 -11.40 6.65 -8.47
C ASP A 112 -10.97 5.44 -9.33
N LEU A 113 -10.29 4.49 -8.68
CA LEU A 113 -9.74 3.28 -9.29
C LEU A 113 -10.58 2.03 -8.98
N PHE A 114 -11.12 1.93 -7.78
CA PHE A 114 -11.86 0.76 -7.33
C PHE A 114 -13.30 0.76 -7.87
N PRO A 115 -13.92 -0.41 -8.09
CA PRO A 115 -15.36 -0.48 -8.32
C PRO A 115 -16.16 0.11 -7.16
N ASP A 116 -17.37 0.61 -7.44
CA ASP A 116 -18.26 1.17 -6.42
C ASP A 116 -18.77 0.11 -5.44
N GLU A 117 -18.91 -1.13 -5.92
CA GLU A 117 -19.44 -2.27 -5.19
C GLU A 117 -18.75 -3.58 -5.59
N GLY A 118 -19.06 -4.63 -4.85
CA GLY A 118 -18.49 -5.96 -5.01
C GLY A 118 -17.51 -6.31 -3.89
N ILE A 119 -17.19 -7.60 -3.82
CA ILE A 119 -16.30 -8.16 -2.80
C ILE A 119 -15.12 -8.84 -3.48
N LEU A 120 -13.92 -8.41 -3.10
CA LEU A 120 -12.69 -9.08 -3.44
C LEU A 120 -12.33 -10.07 -2.34
N TYR A 121 -12.10 -11.31 -2.71
CA TYR A 121 -11.62 -12.37 -1.83
C TYR A 121 -10.16 -12.66 -2.15
N ILE A 122 -9.38 -12.84 -1.09
CA ILE A 122 -7.98 -13.22 -1.11
C ILE A 122 -7.90 -14.60 -0.45
N PHE A 123 -7.38 -15.57 -1.21
CA PHE A 123 -7.14 -16.93 -0.75
C PHE A 123 -5.64 -17.21 -0.76
N ASP A 124 -5.11 -17.78 0.32
CA ASP A 124 -3.70 -18.16 0.46
C ASP A 124 -3.49 -19.62 0.03
N THR A 125 -2.46 -19.86 -0.76
CA THR A 125 -2.03 -21.19 -1.21
C THR A 125 -1.05 -21.86 -0.24
N VAL A 126 -0.54 -21.16 0.77
CA VAL A 126 0.56 -21.55 1.67
C VAL A 126 1.93 -21.64 0.98
N GLU A 127 1.98 -21.84 -0.34
CA GLU A 127 3.19 -21.86 -1.15
C GLU A 127 3.78 -20.46 -1.44
N GLY A 128 3.26 -19.41 -0.79
CA GLY A 128 3.69 -18.01 -0.98
C GLY A 128 2.94 -17.25 -2.07
N ASP A 129 1.93 -17.88 -2.69
CA ASP A 129 1.07 -17.28 -3.71
C ASP A 129 -0.37 -17.05 -3.20
N PHE A 130 -1.06 -16.08 -3.82
CA PHE A 130 -2.45 -15.76 -3.51
C PHE A 130 -3.37 -15.89 -4.72
N VAL A 131 -4.55 -16.47 -4.49
CA VAL A 131 -5.63 -16.51 -5.48
C VAL A 131 -6.66 -15.45 -5.17
N LEU A 132 -6.88 -14.53 -6.11
CA LEU A 132 -7.90 -13.50 -5.99
C LEU A 132 -9.18 -13.89 -6.74
N LYS A 133 -10.32 -13.70 -6.08
CA LYS A 133 -11.64 -13.84 -6.69
C LYS A 133 -12.45 -12.58 -6.45
N PHE A 134 -13.17 -12.12 -7.47
CA PHE A 134 -14.01 -10.94 -7.35
C PHE A 134 -15.46 -11.31 -7.62
N TYR A 135 -16.36 -10.86 -6.74
CA TYR A 135 -17.79 -11.10 -6.81
C TYR A 135 -18.54 -9.78 -6.95
N GLU A 136 -19.31 -9.65 -8.03
CA GLU A 136 -20.14 -8.47 -8.33
C GLU A 136 -21.63 -8.68 -8.02
N GLY A 137 -22.03 -9.86 -7.56
CA GLY A 137 -23.44 -10.15 -7.30
C GLY A 137 -23.95 -9.52 -6.00
N SER A 138 -25.21 -9.79 -5.70
CA SER A 138 -25.86 -9.21 -4.52
C SER A 138 -25.28 -9.76 -3.22
N ILE A 139 -25.16 -8.91 -2.20
CA ILE A 139 -24.82 -9.31 -0.83
C ILE A 139 -25.86 -10.31 -0.27
N GLN A 140 -27.10 -10.26 -0.75
CA GLN A 140 -28.17 -11.17 -0.31
C GLN A 140 -27.96 -12.63 -0.77
N ASP A 141 -27.17 -12.83 -1.82
CA ASP A 141 -26.86 -14.18 -2.31
C ASP A 141 -25.71 -14.82 -1.52
N LEU A 142 -25.02 -14.04 -0.69
CA LEU A 142 -23.89 -14.51 0.11
C LEU A 142 -24.37 -15.32 1.31
N LYS A 143 -23.60 -16.34 1.64
CA LYS A 143 -23.79 -17.21 2.79
C LYS A 143 -22.46 -17.40 3.49
N VAL A 144 -22.50 -17.58 4.81
CA VAL A 144 -21.35 -18.13 5.53
C VAL A 144 -21.10 -19.53 4.98
N VAL A 145 -19.88 -19.78 4.52
CA VAL A 145 -19.47 -21.07 3.97
C VAL A 145 -18.42 -21.68 4.89
N ASP A 146 -18.69 -22.92 5.33
CA ASP A 146 -17.73 -23.72 6.09
C ASP A 146 -16.48 -24.02 5.26
N TYR A 147 -15.35 -24.24 5.93
CA TYR A 147 -14.14 -24.72 5.25
C TYR A 147 -14.42 -26.02 4.49
N PRO A 148 -13.73 -26.25 3.36
CA PRO A 148 -13.80 -27.53 2.68
C PRO A 148 -13.19 -28.64 3.57
N ASP A 149 -13.34 -29.88 3.14
CA ASP A 149 -12.77 -31.04 3.84
C ASP A 149 -11.28 -30.84 4.09
N GLU A 150 -10.79 -31.21 5.28
CA GLU A 150 -9.39 -31.04 5.68
C GLU A 150 -8.44 -31.73 4.69
N ASP A 151 -8.85 -32.88 4.16
CA ASP A 151 -8.10 -33.65 3.14
C ASP A 151 -7.91 -32.89 1.81
N SER A 152 -8.60 -31.75 1.63
CA SER A 152 -8.53 -30.91 0.43
C SER A 152 -7.76 -29.60 0.62
N LEU A 153 -7.23 -29.36 1.83
CA LEU A 153 -6.45 -28.18 2.18
C LEU A 153 -4.95 -28.51 2.20
N PRO A 154 -4.08 -27.53 1.88
CA PRO A 154 -2.64 -27.75 1.97
C PRO A 154 -2.19 -27.69 3.43
N GLU A 155 -1.48 -28.71 3.92
CA GLU A 155 -0.90 -28.74 5.28
C GLU A 155 -1.91 -28.39 6.41
N PRO A 156 -3.09 -29.04 6.48
CA PRO A 156 -4.16 -28.69 7.41
C PRO A 156 -3.77 -28.80 8.88
N GLU A 157 -2.83 -29.69 9.21
CA GLU A 157 -2.37 -29.89 10.59
C GLU A 157 -1.60 -28.67 11.13
N TYR A 158 -1.11 -27.79 10.26
CA TYR A 158 -0.30 -26.63 10.62
C TYR A 158 -1.09 -25.32 10.53
N HIS A 159 -1.97 -25.16 9.54
CA HIS A 159 -2.52 -23.84 9.21
C HIS A 159 -4.03 -23.70 9.45
N LEU A 160 -4.80 -24.80 9.54
CA LEU A 160 -6.25 -24.71 9.53
C LEU A 160 -6.83 -23.90 10.70
N GLU A 161 -6.37 -24.14 11.92
CA GLU A 161 -6.86 -23.42 13.11
C GLU A 161 -6.55 -21.92 13.01
N ASP A 162 -5.32 -21.57 12.57
CA ASP A 162 -4.86 -20.19 12.41
C ASP A 162 -5.70 -19.39 11.41
N TYR A 163 -6.24 -20.06 10.40
CA TYR A 163 -7.08 -19.48 9.37
C TYR A 163 -8.57 -19.49 9.73
N ARG A 164 -9.07 -20.56 10.36
CA ARG A 164 -10.50 -20.79 10.58
C ARG A 164 -11.01 -20.20 11.89
N ASP A 165 -10.22 -20.25 12.96
CA ASP A 165 -10.76 -20.11 14.31
C ASP A 165 -10.69 -18.68 14.84
N THR A 166 -9.87 -17.83 14.23
CA THR A 166 -9.80 -16.40 14.52
C THR A 166 -10.45 -15.59 13.40
N THR A 167 -11.15 -14.52 13.76
CA THR A 167 -11.80 -13.65 12.78
C THR A 167 -11.61 -12.19 13.16
N PHE A 168 -11.19 -11.39 12.19
CA PHE A 168 -11.00 -9.96 12.37
C PHE A 168 -11.98 -9.19 11.50
N ARG A 169 -12.75 -8.28 12.13
CA ARG A 169 -13.53 -7.28 11.40
C ARG A 169 -12.58 -6.16 10.96
N LEU A 170 -12.61 -5.84 9.68
CA LEU A 170 -11.81 -4.74 9.14
C LEU A 170 -12.60 -3.43 9.15
N SER A 171 -11.90 -2.33 9.43
CA SER A 171 -12.38 -0.97 9.24
C SER A 171 -11.34 -0.11 8.54
N PHE A 172 -11.78 0.94 7.86
CA PHE A 172 -10.93 1.68 6.92
C PHE A 172 -10.86 3.16 7.29
N SER A 173 -9.66 3.73 7.22
CA SER A 173 -9.47 5.17 7.43
C SER A 173 -8.43 5.77 6.46
N PRO A 174 -8.71 6.95 5.86
CA PRO A 174 -7.77 7.60 4.95
C PRO A 174 -6.64 8.29 5.71
N LYS A 175 -5.40 8.00 5.33
CA LYS A 175 -4.20 8.58 5.94
C LYS A 175 -3.23 9.08 4.88
N PHE A 176 -2.34 9.98 5.29
CA PHE A 176 -1.17 10.34 4.49
C PHE A 176 0.05 10.51 5.39
N LEU A 177 1.23 10.34 4.81
CA LEU A 177 2.50 10.57 5.50
C LEU A 177 3.60 10.99 4.52
N PHE A 178 4.77 11.29 5.07
CA PHE A 178 5.98 11.58 4.30
C PHE A 178 7.04 10.53 4.62
N TYR A 179 7.35 9.67 3.64
CA TYR A 179 8.39 8.64 3.75
C TYR A 179 9.79 9.25 3.63
N ALA A 180 10.19 10.05 4.61
CA ALA A 180 11.54 10.61 4.71
C ALA A 180 11.96 10.68 6.17
N ALA A 181 13.24 10.39 6.44
CA ALA A 181 13.84 10.56 7.75
C ALA A 181 13.14 9.77 8.87
N GLY A 182 12.67 8.57 8.53
CA GLY A 182 12.00 7.68 9.47
C GLY A 182 12.77 6.38 9.63
N ASP A 183 12.82 5.88 10.85
CA ASP A 183 13.29 4.52 11.15
C ASP A 183 12.12 3.56 10.92
N ALA A 184 12.23 2.71 9.88
CA ALA A 184 11.32 1.67 9.35
C ALA A 184 9.79 1.98 9.33
N TYR A 185 9.22 2.44 10.43
CA TYR A 185 7.80 2.73 10.68
C TYR A 185 7.52 4.10 11.30
N ASP A 186 8.51 4.78 11.89
CA ASP A 186 8.33 6.02 12.66
C ASP A 186 8.64 7.29 11.87
N TYR A 187 7.61 8.10 11.62
CA TYR A 187 7.68 9.38 10.92
C TYR A 187 7.31 10.57 11.82
N ARG A 188 7.41 10.42 13.16
CA ARG A 188 7.10 11.49 14.13
C ARG A 188 8.00 12.70 13.96
N THR A 189 9.27 12.50 13.62
CA THR A 189 10.26 13.59 13.49
C THR A 189 9.87 14.55 12.37
N ILE A 190 9.65 14.04 11.16
CA ILE A 190 9.22 14.86 10.02
C ILE A 190 7.87 15.53 10.29
N ALA A 191 6.90 14.81 10.86
CA ALA A 191 5.58 15.35 11.17
C ALA A 191 5.63 16.54 12.15
N LYS A 192 6.56 16.55 13.11
CA LYS A 192 6.76 17.66 14.06
C LYS A 192 7.38 18.90 13.41
N ILE A 193 8.21 18.72 12.37
CA ILE A 193 8.92 19.81 11.69
C ILE A 193 8.02 20.52 10.68
N LEU A 194 7.10 19.79 10.05
CA LEU A 194 6.26 20.33 8.98
C LEU A 194 5.36 21.50 9.44
N PRO A 195 5.19 22.54 8.62
CA PRO A 195 4.29 23.64 8.95
C PRO A 195 2.84 23.17 9.13
N LYS A 196 2.22 23.51 10.27
CA LYS A 196 0.82 23.15 10.57
C LYS A 196 -0.16 23.59 9.46
N GLU A 197 0.08 24.75 8.85
CA GLU A 197 -0.75 25.26 7.76
C GLU A 197 -0.69 24.35 6.51
N LEU A 198 0.51 23.86 6.15
CA LEU A 198 0.68 22.90 5.07
C LEU A 198 -0.10 21.61 5.37
N CYS A 199 0.10 21.04 6.56
CA CYS A 199 -0.61 19.82 6.97
C CYS A 199 -2.13 19.99 6.92
N ASN A 200 -2.66 21.12 7.39
CA ASN A 200 -4.10 21.42 7.34
C ASN A 200 -4.63 21.52 5.90
N LYS A 201 -3.85 22.09 4.97
CA LYS A 201 -4.23 22.15 3.54
C LYS A 201 -4.23 20.75 2.92
N LEU A 202 -3.23 19.93 3.23
CA LEU A 202 -3.15 18.54 2.76
C LEU A 202 -4.30 17.69 3.30
N THR A 203 -4.62 17.81 4.59
CA THR A 203 -5.77 17.12 5.20
C THR A 203 -7.08 17.44 4.51
N LYS A 204 -7.32 18.71 4.18
CA LYS A 204 -8.53 19.12 3.44
C LYS A 204 -8.54 18.58 2.01
N LEU A 205 -7.39 18.62 1.33
CA LEU A 205 -7.27 18.22 -0.07
C LEU A 205 -7.41 16.71 -0.24
N LEU A 206 -6.71 15.93 0.60
CA LEU A 206 -6.70 14.47 0.56
C LEU A 206 -7.86 13.84 1.33
N LYS A 207 -8.60 14.62 2.13
CA LYS A 207 -9.63 14.15 3.07
C LYS A 207 -9.10 13.06 3.99
N ALA A 208 -7.88 13.26 4.47
CA ALA A 208 -7.07 12.26 5.15
C ALA A 208 -6.29 12.89 6.30
N GLU A 209 -5.96 12.10 7.33
CA GLU A 209 -5.17 12.58 8.45
C GLU A 209 -3.68 12.32 8.23
N LEU A 210 -2.83 13.25 8.70
CA LEU A 210 -1.40 12.99 8.79
C LEU A 210 -1.18 11.93 9.86
N THR A 211 -0.60 10.79 9.47
CA THR A 211 -0.10 9.82 10.44
C THR A 211 1.39 10.01 10.65
N THR A 212 1.88 9.50 11.79
CA THR A 212 3.29 9.43 12.12
C THR A 212 3.80 7.99 12.17
N TRP A 213 2.95 7.03 11.83
CA TRP A 213 3.24 5.60 11.85
C TRP A 213 2.83 4.96 10.53
N ASN A 214 3.62 4.00 10.06
CA ASN A 214 3.36 3.24 8.84
C ASN A 214 2.76 1.86 9.20
N PRO A 215 1.43 1.66 9.05
CA PRO A 215 0.72 0.49 9.56
C PRO A 215 0.84 -0.71 8.61
N SER A 216 0.95 -1.93 9.11
CA SER A 216 1.16 -3.11 8.27
C SER A 216 -0.01 -3.54 7.39
N LEU A 217 -1.23 -3.07 7.68
CA LEU A 217 -2.42 -3.44 6.92
C LEU A 217 -2.98 -2.22 6.16
N ARG A 218 -2.85 -2.19 4.83
CA ARG A 218 -3.26 -1.02 4.02
C ARG A 218 -3.56 -1.31 2.55
N ILE A 219 -4.23 -0.34 1.93
CA ILE A 219 -4.45 -0.19 0.48
C ILE A 219 -3.75 1.10 0.03
N PHE A 220 -3.17 1.12 -1.17
CA PHE A 220 -2.31 2.20 -1.67
C PHE A 220 -1.05 2.45 -0.80
N GLY A 221 -0.27 3.45 -1.21
CA GLY A 221 0.96 3.84 -0.52
C GLY A 221 2.16 2.98 -0.89
N ARG A 222 3.22 3.10 -0.09
CA ARG A 222 4.39 2.24 -0.18
C ARG A 222 4.02 0.88 0.42
N PRO A 223 4.43 -0.28 -0.10
CA PRO A 223 4.52 -1.54 0.67
C PRO A 223 5.49 -1.47 1.88
N LEU A 224 5.48 -2.43 2.80
CA LEU A 224 6.56 -2.59 3.80
C LEU A 224 7.58 -3.63 3.34
N PHE A 225 8.86 -3.31 3.39
CA PHE A 225 9.93 -4.25 3.06
C PHE A 225 10.86 -4.44 4.26
N TRP A 226 11.28 -5.68 4.52
CA TRP A 226 12.16 -6.03 5.64
C TRP A 226 13.64 -5.77 5.34
N GLN A 227 14.11 -6.08 4.12
CA GLN A 227 15.55 -6.09 3.80
C GLN A 227 15.93 -5.23 2.59
N GLY A 228 15.34 -4.04 2.46
CA GLY A 228 15.74 -3.12 1.40
C GLY A 228 15.45 -3.63 -0.01
N GLU A 229 14.48 -4.53 -0.18
CA GLU A 229 14.05 -5.06 -1.48
C GLU A 229 13.52 -3.98 -2.43
N ASP A 230 13.18 -2.80 -1.88
CA ASP A 230 12.88 -1.61 -2.65
C ASP A 230 14.02 -0.62 -2.76
N GLU A 231 15.25 -0.97 -2.40
CA GLU A 231 16.41 -0.09 -2.54
C GLU A 231 16.91 -0.11 -3.98
N ARG A 232 17.10 1.08 -4.55
CA ARG A 232 17.94 1.24 -5.75
C ARG A 232 19.37 1.46 -5.29
N MET A 233 20.25 0.53 -5.64
CA MET A 233 21.67 0.81 -5.72
C MET A 233 21.83 1.74 -6.94
N ASP A 234 22.19 3.00 -6.72
CA ASP A 234 22.71 3.80 -7.83
C ASP A 234 24.04 3.12 -8.21
N ASP A 235 24.08 2.40 -9.34
CA ASP A 235 25.31 1.89 -9.95
C ASP A 235 26.15 3.10 -10.45
N ASP A 236 26.62 3.93 -9.53
CA ASP A 236 27.56 5.04 -9.79
C ASP A 236 29.03 4.57 -9.64
N ASP A 237 29.29 3.27 -9.85
CA ASP A 237 30.63 2.73 -10.15
C ASP A 237 30.70 2.38 -11.65
N GLU A 238 30.35 3.34 -12.53
CA GLU A 238 30.97 3.37 -13.86
C GLU A 238 32.44 3.74 -13.65
N GLU A 239 33.29 2.72 -13.54
CA GLU A 239 34.75 2.86 -13.63
C GLU A 239 35.09 3.79 -14.80
N GLU A 240 35.72 4.92 -14.48
CA GLU A 240 36.37 5.80 -15.45
C GLU A 240 37.48 5.03 -16.17
N GLU A 241 37.17 4.28 -17.23
CA GLU A 241 38.14 3.97 -18.27
C GLU A 241 38.14 5.06 -19.35
N GLU A 242 39.27 5.75 -19.41
CA GLU A 242 39.59 6.92 -20.21
C GLU A 242 39.16 6.81 -21.69
N GLY A 243 38.32 7.75 -22.15
CA GLY A 243 37.80 7.70 -23.51
C GLY A 243 37.24 8.99 -24.12
N ASN A 244 37.78 10.15 -23.75
CA ASN A 244 37.82 11.39 -24.54
C ASN A 244 36.71 11.62 -25.61
N LYS A 245 35.62 12.32 -25.27
CA LYS A 245 34.85 13.15 -26.23
C LYS A 245 33.95 14.18 -25.54
N LYS A 246 34.36 15.45 -25.62
CA LYS A 246 33.53 16.63 -25.30
C LYS A 246 32.24 16.63 -26.13
N VAL A 247 31.09 16.50 -25.48
CA VAL A 247 29.80 16.97 -26.01
C VAL A 247 29.17 17.92 -25.00
N LYS A 248 29.18 19.21 -25.33
CA LYS A 248 28.38 20.24 -24.65
C LYS A 248 26.91 19.89 -24.87
N SER A 249 26.16 19.62 -23.80
CA SER A 249 24.70 19.68 -23.85
C SER A 249 24.18 20.54 -22.71
N GLY A 250 23.64 21.71 -23.06
CA GLY A 250 22.90 22.55 -22.14
C GLY A 250 21.58 21.87 -21.78
N ARG A 251 21.51 21.24 -20.61
CA ARG A 251 20.25 20.76 -20.04
C ARG A 251 19.49 21.95 -19.47
N LYS A 252 18.47 22.41 -20.23
CA LYS A 252 17.34 23.16 -19.65
C LYS A 252 16.79 22.31 -18.49
N LYS A 253 16.71 22.87 -17.28
CA LYS A 253 16.00 22.29 -16.14
C LYS A 253 14.51 22.15 -16.51
N SER A 254 14.14 21.02 -17.10
CA SER A 254 12.75 20.61 -17.22
C SER A 254 12.26 20.22 -15.83
N VAL A 255 11.13 20.81 -15.41
CA VAL A 255 10.40 20.40 -14.21
C VAL A 255 10.23 18.87 -14.24
N PRO A 256 10.61 18.13 -13.18
CA PRO A 256 10.47 16.68 -13.18
C PRO A 256 8.99 16.32 -13.38
N LYS A 257 8.71 15.53 -14.43
CA LYS A 257 7.40 14.90 -14.60
C LYS A 257 7.21 13.94 -13.43
N ILE A 258 6.16 14.15 -12.64
CA ILE A 258 5.70 13.16 -11.66
C ILE A 258 5.09 12.03 -12.50
N GLU A 259 5.86 10.98 -12.77
CA GLU A 259 5.34 9.78 -13.42
C GLU A 259 4.49 9.02 -12.40
N GLU A 260 3.24 8.73 -12.74
CA GLU A 260 2.36 7.91 -11.91
C GLU A 260 2.84 6.46 -11.99
N ASN A 261 3.05 5.83 -10.84
CA ASN A 261 3.34 4.40 -10.77
C ASN A 261 2.17 3.64 -11.42
N PRO A 262 2.41 2.82 -12.47
CA PRO A 262 1.34 2.11 -13.16
C PRO A 262 0.63 1.10 -12.24
N GLU A 263 1.26 0.71 -11.14
CA GLU A 263 0.75 -0.28 -10.20
C GLU A 263 0.16 0.36 -8.94
N VAL A 264 -0.71 -0.42 -8.30
CA VAL A 264 -1.38 -0.08 -7.05
C VAL A 264 -1.21 -1.24 -6.08
N LEU A 265 -0.86 -0.90 -4.84
CA LEU A 265 -0.97 -1.82 -3.72
C LEU A 265 -2.45 -2.03 -3.40
N LEU A 266 -2.96 -3.22 -3.72
CA LEU A 266 -4.35 -3.60 -3.54
C LEU A 266 -4.62 -4.01 -2.09
N PHE A 267 -3.67 -4.73 -1.50
CA PHE A 267 -3.72 -5.22 -0.14
C PHE A 267 -2.30 -5.58 0.32
N HIS A 268 -2.05 -5.43 1.61
CA HIS A 268 -0.78 -5.70 2.26
C HIS A 268 -1.06 -6.18 3.67
N SER A 269 -0.37 -7.24 4.10
CA SER A 269 -0.44 -7.79 5.45
C SER A 269 0.85 -8.53 5.79
N GLU A 270 0.97 -8.89 7.06
CA GLU A 270 1.99 -9.79 7.61
C GLU A 270 1.52 -11.24 7.59
N ILE A 271 2.44 -12.17 7.31
CA ILE A 271 2.29 -13.62 7.52
C ILE A 271 3.63 -14.14 8.03
N GLY A 272 3.64 -14.76 9.21
CA GLY A 272 4.87 -15.23 9.85
C GLY A 272 5.86 -14.09 10.10
N GLU A 273 7.08 -14.24 9.63
CA GLU A 273 8.16 -13.25 9.74
C GLU A 273 8.25 -12.30 8.54
N GLY A 274 7.31 -12.39 7.59
CA GLY A 274 7.33 -11.60 6.37
C GLY A 274 6.08 -10.77 6.12
N HIS A 275 6.19 -9.98 5.06
CA HIS A 275 5.17 -9.15 4.49
C HIS A 275 4.82 -9.67 3.11
N PHE A 276 3.54 -9.69 2.77
CA PHE A 276 3.14 -9.89 1.39
C PHE A 276 2.43 -8.66 0.85
N HIS A 277 2.46 -8.53 -0.47
CA HIS A 277 1.95 -7.38 -1.20
C HIS A 277 1.17 -7.87 -2.39
N ILE A 278 -0.13 -7.62 -2.41
CA ILE A 278 -0.95 -7.87 -3.58
C ILE A 278 -0.99 -6.60 -4.41
N ARG A 279 -0.52 -6.70 -5.65
CA ARG A 279 -0.40 -5.58 -6.59
C ARG A 279 -1.25 -5.81 -7.83
N ILE A 280 -1.65 -4.72 -8.46
CA ILE A 280 -2.35 -4.74 -9.75
C ILE A 280 -2.05 -3.48 -10.56
N ASP A 281 -1.97 -3.61 -11.89
CA ASP A 281 -1.92 -2.45 -12.79
C ASP A 281 -3.23 -1.64 -12.70
N ARG A 282 -3.12 -0.31 -12.64
CA ARG A 282 -4.25 0.63 -12.53
C ARG A 282 -5.30 0.42 -13.62
N LYS A 283 -4.90 0.11 -14.86
CA LYS A 283 -5.83 -0.12 -15.98
C LYS A 283 -6.56 -1.43 -15.82
N ASP A 284 -5.91 -2.45 -15.27
CA ASP A 284 -6.51 -3.75 -15.02
C ASP A 284 -7.45 -3.69 -13.81
N LEU A 285 -7.12 -2.93 -12.76
CA LEU A 285 -8.02 -2.63 -11.63
C LEU A 285 -9.31 -1.95 -12.10
N LYS A 286 -9.21 -0.89 -12.91
CA LYS A 286 -10.38 -0.21 -13.49
C LYS A 286 -11.26 -1.12 -14.35
N LYS A 287 -10.65 -2.12 -14.99
CA LYS A 287 -11.33 -3.12 -15.81
C LYS A 287 -11.75 -4.35 -15.00
N LYS A 288 -11.57 -4.33 -13.68
CA LYS A 288 -11.95 -5.39 -12.74
C LYS A 288 -11.27 -6.74 -13.04
N LYS A 289 -10.06 -6.69 -13.60
CA LYS A 289 -9.27 -7.87 -14.00
C LYS A 289 -8.41 -8.38 -12.84
N PHE A 290 -9.05 -8.70 -11.71
CA PHE A 290 -8.36 -9.11 -10.48
C PHE A 290 -7.53 -10.39 -10.62
N ALA A 291 -7.83 -11.26 -11.61
CA ALA A 291 -7.00 -12.42 -11.95
C ALA A 291 -5.60 -12.07 -12.50
N LYS A 292 -5.33 -10.79 -12.78
CA LYS A 292 -4.00 -10.29 -13.15
C LYS A 292 -3.25 -9.65 -11.99
N ALA A 293 -3.86 -9.60 -10.80
CA ALA A 293 -3.13 -9.22 -9.62
C ALA A 293 -2.04 -10.27 -9.35
N TYR A 294 -0.95 -9.82 -8.74
CA TYR A 294 0.16 -10.69 -8.39
C TYR A 294 0.62 -10.36 -6.98
N SER A 295 1.23 -11.34 -6.31
CA SER A 295 1.83 -11.18 -5.00
C SER A 295 3.35 -10.99 -5.11
N THR A 296 3.90 -10.18 -4.21
CA THR A 296 5.32 -10.22 -3.85
C THR A 296 5.43 -10.49 -2.36
N TYR A 297 6.56 -11.04 -1.94
CA TYR A 297 6.86 -11.32 -0.54
C TYR A 297 8.16 -10.62 -0.15
N SER A 298 8.19 -10.10 1.08
CA SER A 298 9.37 -9.51 1.71
C SER A 298 9.57 -10.13 3.09
N GLY A 299 10.72 -10.72 3.34
CA GLY A 299 11.00 -11.40 4.61
C GLY A 299 12.45 -11.86 4.70
N THR A 300 12.84 -12.28 5.90
CA THR A 300 14.18 -12.79 6.23
C THR A 300 14.39 -14.23 5.81
#